data_AF-A0AAJ1FWF1-F1
#
_entry.id   AF-A0AAJ1FWF1-F1
#
_cell.length_a   1.000
_cell.length_b   1.000
_cell.length_c   1.000
_cell.angle_alpha   90.00
_cell.angle_beta   90.00
_cell.angle_gamma   90.00
#
_symmetry.space_group_name_H-M   'P 1'
#
loop_
_entity.id
_entity.type
_entity.pdbx_description
1 polymer ?
#
loop_
_entity_poly.entity_id
_entity_poly.type
_entity_poly.pdbx_seq_one_letter_code
_entity_poly.pdbx_strand_id
1 'polypeptide(L)'
;MYIDNYNLKPLDALAWHSVPSDEYGVLKDECYKVGEYELIMLKNPITMSNENLVEIEYSMVAKKNGKIILAINLEKDDLKGLAASFGCSLKDVQEDYKTKSYYGPKHCVLYSHDEKEDMGVYTGDTDLMSLRIFFMDVLLDTLDCLDEVEKLYS
;
A
#
# COMPACT_ATOMS: atom_id res chain seq x y z
N MET A 1 2.40 -11.82 7.74
CA MET A 1 2.57 -12.72 6.57
C MET A 1 4.06 -13.00 6.34
N TYR A 2 4.45 -14.18 5.85
CA TYR A 2 5.82 -14.48 5.39
C TYR A 2 5.77 -15.05 3.97
N ILE A 3 6.60 -14.55 3.06
CA ILE A 3 6.60 -14.99 1.67
C ILE A 3 7.87 -15.76 1.34
N ASP A 4 7.71 -16.88 0.62
CA ASP A 4 8.83 -17.65 0.10
C ASP A 4 9.59 -16.84 -0.97
N ASN A 5 10.80 -16.38 -0.61
CA ASN A 5 11.69 -15.60 -1.48
C ASN A 5 12.03 -16.28 -2.82
N TYR A 6 11.95 -17.61 -2.88
CA TYR A 6 12.26 -18.36 -4.11
C TYR A 6 11.10 -18.35 -5.12
N ASN A 7 9.88 -18.03 -4.69
CA ASN A 7 8.66 -18.06 -5.51
C ASN A 7 7.90 -16.73 -5.51
N LEU A 8 8.61 -15.61 -5.43
CA LEU A 8 8.00 -14.29 -5.48
C LEU A 8 7.35 -14.03 -6.85
N LYS A 9 6.03 -13.91 -6.83
CA LYS A 9 5.22 -13.57 -8.00
C LYS A 9 4.87 -12.08 -7.98
N PRO A 10 4.75 -11.45 -9.16
CA PRO A 10 4.23 -10.09 -9.26
C PRO A 10 2.83 -9.98 -8.66
N LEU A 11 2.51 -8.83 -8.05
CA LEU A 11 1.14 -8.50 -7.67
C LEU A 11 0.25 -8.53 -8.91
N ASP A 12 -0.89 -9.22 -8.78
CA ASP A 12 -1.93 -9.20 -9.79
C ASP A 12 -2.95 -8.13 -9.44
N ALA A 13 -2.98 -7.06 -10.24
CA ALA A 13 -3.92 -5.95 -10.07
C ALA A 13 -5.39 -6.39 -10.24
N LEU A 14 -5.65 -7.52 -10.91
CA LEU A 14 -6.99 -8.09 -11.01
C LEU A 14 -7.41 -8.84 -9.75
N ALA A 15 -6.45 -9.35 -8.98
CA ALA A 15 -6.74 -9.98 -7.68
C ALA A 15 -7.05 -8.92 -6.62
N TRP A 16 -6.42 -7.74 -6.71
CA TRP A 16 -6.48 -6.70 -5.68
C TRP A 16 -6.68 -5.30 -6.28
N HIS A 17 -7.87 -4.74 -6.08
CA HIS A 17 -8.22 -3.42 -6.62
C HIS A 17 -7.44 -2.24 -6.01
N SER A 18 -6.75 -2.47 -4.90
CA SER A 18 -6.01 -1.44 -4.15
C SER A 18 -4.49 -1.49 -4.38
N VAL A 19 -4.01 -2.26 -5.37
CA VAL A 19 -2.57 -2.29 -5.67
C VAL A 19 -2.15 -0.94 -6.24
N PRO A 20 -1.16 -0.25 -5.66
CA PRO A 20 -0.71 1.05 -6.14
C PRO A 20 0.06 0.93 -7.46
N SER A 21 -0.10 1.91 -8.34
CA SER A 21 0.78 2.13 -9.48
C SER A 21 1.99 2.95 -9.07
N ASP A 22 3.18 2.57 -9.54
CA ASP A 22 4.42 3.32 -9.35
C ASP A 22 4.69 4.33 -10.49
N GLU A 23 3.73 4.55 -11.39
CA GLU A 23 3.82 5.59 -12.42
C GLU A 23 3.55 7.00 -11.85
N TYR A 24 2.81 7.08 -10.74
CA TYR A 24 2.39 8.34 -10.11
C TYR A 24 2.69 8.33 -8.61
N GLY A 25 2.97 9.52 -8.06
CA GLY A 25 3.18 9.68 -6.62
C GLY A 25 4.57 9.26 -6.12
N VAL A 26 5.50 8.85 -7.00
CA VAL A 26 6.86 8.46 -6.61
C VAL A 26 7.59 9.59 -5.89
N LEU A 27 8.04 9.30 -4.67
CA LEU A 27 8.92 10.16 -3.90
C LEU A 27 10.36 9.83 -4.27
N LYS A 28 10.96 10.62 -5.17
CA LYS A 28 12.30 10.37 -5.73
C LYS A 28 13.40 10.25 -4.66
N ASP A 29 13.26 10.99 -3.56
CA ASP A 29 14.20 10.95 -2.44
C ASP A 29 13.96 9.78 -1.49
N GLU A 30 13.00 8.90 -1.78
CA GLU A 30 12.58 7.77 -0.95
C GLU A 30 12.54 6.48 -1.79
N CYS A 31 13.57 6.30 -2.62
CA CYS A 31 13.82 5.09 -3.40
C CYS A 31 15.10 4.40 -2.90
N TYR A 32 15.02 3.10 -2.66
CA TYR A 32 16.06 2.33 -2.02
C TYR A 32 16.30 1.01 -2.74
N LYS A 33 17.51 0.50 -2.60
CA LYS A 33 17.90 -0.83 -3.05
C LYS A 33 18.29 -1.66 -1.85
N VAL A 34 17.79 -2.89 -1.80
CA VAL A 34 18.09 -3.84 -0.74
C VAL A 34 18.26 -5.21 -1.39
N GLY A 35 19.50 -5.67 -1.49
CA GLY A 35 19.84 -6.87 -2.26
C GLY A 35 19.39 -6.76 -3.73
N GLU A 36 18.45 -7.62 -4.13
CA GLU A 36 17.85 -7.65 -5.47
C GLU A 36 16.54 -6.84 -5.59
N TYR A 37 16.09 -6.23 -4.49
CA TYR A 37 14.83 -5.50 -4.42
C TYR A 37 15.04 -3.99 -4.56
N GLU A 38 14.07 -3.34 -5.18
CA GLU A 38 13.91 -1.89 -5.16
C GLU A 38 12.70 -1.54 -4.30
N LEU A 39 12.89 -0.76 -3.25
CA LEU A 39 11.81 -0.23 -2.42
C LEU A 39 11.53 1.21 -2.84
N ILE A 40 10.27 1.51 -3.17
CA ILE A 40 9.87 2.82 -3.67
C ILE A 40 8.71 3.33 -2.84
N MET A 41 8.90 4.49 -2.21
CA MET A 41 7.81 5.16 -1.49
C MET A 41 6.98 6.03 -2.43
N LEU A 42 5.67 5.96 -2.26
CA LEU A 42 4.67 6.65 -3.05
C LEU A 42 3.80 7.51 -2.13
N LYS A 43 3.38 8.68 -2.63
CA LYS A 43 2.42 9.58 -1.98
C LYS A 43 1.23 9.80 -2.90
N ASN A 44 0.03 9.53 -2.38
CA ASN A 44 -1.22 9.58 -3.14
C ASN A 44 -1.13 8.83 -4.49
N PRO A 45 -0.60 7.60 -4.55
CA PRO A 45 -0.58 6.85 -5.81
C PRO A 45 -2.00 6.56 -6.28
N ILE A 46 -2.16 6.46 -7.60
CA ILE A 46 -3.36 5.86 -8.17
C ILE A 46 -3.29 4.34 -8.01
N THR A 47 -4.43 3.67 -7.95
CA THR A 47 -4.50 2.21 -8.03
C THR A 47 -4.27 1.74 -9.47
N MET A 48 -3.78 0.51 -9.63
CA MET A 48 -3.69 -0.15 -10.94
C MET A 48 -5.08 -0.54 -11.49
N SER A 49 -6.06 -0.70 -10.60
CA SER A 49 -7.46 -0.91 -10.95
C SER A 49 -8.14 0.43 -11.24
N ASN A 50 -9.07 0.45 -12.21
CA ASN A 50 -9.90 1.63 -12.46
C ASN A 50 -11.00 1.82 -11.40
N GLU A 51 -11.16 0.88 -10.48
CA GLU A 51 -12.10 0.96 -9.37
C GLU A 51 -11.46 1.68 -8.18
N ASN A 52 -11.86 2.94 -7.97
CA ASN A 52 -11.39 3.76 -6.85
C ASN A 52 -12.28 3.55 -5.61
N LEU A 53 -12.20 2.36 -5.01
CA LEU A 53 -12.92 2.06 -3.75
C LEU A 53 -12.10 2.45 -2.51
N VAL A 54 -10.82 2.73 -2.67
CA VAL A 54 -9.92 3.17 -1.62
C VAL A 54 -9.12 4.39 -2.06
N GLU A 55 -8.76 5.22 -1.09
CA GLU A 55 -7.74 6.25 -1.22
C GLU A 55 -6.46 5.77 -0.54
N ILE A 56 -5.35 5.68 -1.28
CA ILE A 56 -4.03 5.37 -0.72
C ILE A 56 -3.31 6.69 -0.45
N GLU A 57 -3.03 6.99 0.82
CA GLU A 57 -2.36 8.24 1.20
C GLU A 57 -0.84 8.11 1.02
N TYR A 58 -0.29 6.99 1.47
CA TYR A 58 1.10 6.61 1.25
C TYR A 58 1.20 5.12 0.97
N SER A 59 2.23 4.74 0.23
CA SER A 59 2.56 3.34 0.01
C SER A 59 4.06 3.16 -0.07
N MET A 60 4.54 1.96 0.22
CA MET A 60 5.85 1.52 -0.24
C MET A 60 5.69 0.23 -1.00
N VAL A 61 6.27 0.19 -2.20
CA VAL A 61 6.26 -0.99 -3.06
C VAL A 61 7.64 -1.62 -3.08
N ALA A 62 7.70 -2.94 -3.02
CA ALA A 62 8.92 -3.69 -3.32
C ALA A 62 8.84 -4.24 -4.74
N LYS A 63 9.89 -3.98 -5.52
CA LYS A 63 10.03 -4.46 -6.89
C LYS A 63 11.17 -5.43 -7.03
N LYS A 64 10.97 -6.43 -7.88
CA LYS A 64 12.01 -7.36 -8.36
C LYS A 64 11.90 -7.45 -9.88
N ASN A 65 13.01 -7.26 -10.58
CA ASN A 65 13.05 -7.23 -12.05
C ASN A 65 12.02 -6.27 -12.67
N GLY A 66 11.85 -5.08 -12.07
CA GLY A 66 10.93 -4.04 -12.55
C GLY A 66 9.45 -4.29 -12.29
N LYS A 67 9.07 -5.39 -11.62
CA LYS A 67 7.69 -5.71 -11.28
C LYS A 67 7.45 -5.60 -9.77
N ILE A 68 6.31 -5.04 -9.37
CA ILE A 68 5.92 -4.97 -7.96
C ILE A 68 5.53 -6.38 -7.49
N ILE A 69 6.14 -6.83 -6.39
CA ILE A 69 5.90 -8.14 -5.78
C ILE A 69 5.21 -8.02 -4.41
N LEU A 70 5.35 -6.86 -3.77
CA LEU A 70 4.77 -6.52 -2.47
C LEU A 70 4.42 -5.04 -2.44
N ALA A 71 3.35 -4.70 -1.73
CA ALA A 71 3.00 -3.31 -1.45
C ALA A 71 2.44 -3.20 -0.03
N ILE A 72 2.92 -2.24 0.74
CA ILE A 72 2.28 -1.82 1.99
C ILE A 72 1.62 -0.48 1.75
N ASN A 73 0.33 -0.39 2.07
CA ASN A 73 -0.50 0.78 1.84
C ASN A 73 -0.99 1.34 3.16
N LEU A 74 -1.06 2.66 3.21
CA LEU A 74 -1.84 3.40 4.17
C LEU A 74 -3.10 3.90 3.48
N GLU A 75 -4.16 3.10 3.55
CA GLU A 75 -5.38 3.29 2.78
C GLU A 75 -6.58 3.64 3.64
N LYS A 76 -7.57 4.33 3.04
CA LYS A 76 -8.87 4.61 3.62
C LYS A 76 -9.93 4.21 2.60
N ASP A 77 -11.02 3.61 3.05
CA ASP A 77 -12.17 3.36 2.18
C ASP A 77 -12.77 4.68 1.69
N ASP A 78 -13.02 4.80 0.38
CA ASP A 78 -13.82 5.89 -0.18
C ASP A 78 -15.30 5.56 0.00
N LEU A 79 -15.93 6.16 1.02
CA LEU A 79 -17.32 5.86 1.35
C LEU A 79 -18.30 6.32 0.27
N LYS A 80 -17.91 7.28 -0.59
CA LYS A 80 -18.71 7.65 -1.76
C LYS A 80 -18.62 6.59 -2.84
N GLY A 81 -17.41 6.09 -3.10
CA GLY A 81 -17.17 4.99 -4.03
C GLY A 81 -17.94 3.74 -3.61
N LEU A 82 -17.88 3.38 -2.33
CA LEU A 82 -18.65 2.28 -1.76
C LEU A 82 -20.16 2.48 -1.87
N ALA A 83 -20.68 3.65 -1.52
CA ALA A 83 -22.11 3.94 -1.64
C ALA A 83 -22.60 3.80 -3.08
N ALA A 84 -21.83 4.28 -4.05
CA ALA A 84 -22.13 4.13 -5.47
C ALA A 84 -22.11 2.67 -5.92
N SER A 85 -21.12 1.90 -5.47
CA SER A 85 -20.98 0.46 -5.78
C SER A 85 -22.14 -0.37 -5.22
N PHE A 86 -22.58 -0.06 -4.00
CA PHE A 86 -23.71 -0.75 -3.35
C PHE A 86 -25.09 -0.21 -3.76
N GLY A 87 -25.16 0.90 -4.49
CA GLY A 87 -26.42 1.53 -4.88
C GLY A 87 -27.21 2.10 -3.69
N CYS A 88 -26.52 2.51 -2.62
CA CYS A 88 -27.13 3.11 -1.42
C CYS A 88 -26.72 4.59 -1.27
N SER A 89 -27.25 5.25 -0.23
CA SER A 89 -26.85 6.63 0.04
C SER A 89 -25.53 6.67 0.82
N LEU A 90 -24.73 7.72 0.60
CA LEU A 90 -23.52 7.97 1.41
C LEU A 90 -23.84 8.00 2.92
N LYS A 91 -25.04 8.48 3.29
CA LYS A 91 -25.45 8.56 4.70
C LYS A 91 -25.56 7.17 5.33
N ASP A 92 -26.05 6.18 4.59
CA ASP A 92 -26.17 4.80 5.07
C ASP A 92 -24.78 4.21 5.36
N VAL A 93 -23.83 4.39 4.43
CA VAL A 93 -22.44 3.95 4.63
C VAL A 93 -21.76 4.69 5.78
N GLN A 94 -22.00 5.99 5.91
CA GLN A 94 -21.47 6.81 7.02
C GLN A 94 -21.99 6.35 8.39
N GLU A 95 -23.26 5.95 8.47
CA GLU A 95 -23.87 5.39 9.69
C GLU A 95 -23.22 4.05 10.06
N ASP A 96 -23.00 3.17 9.09
CA ASP A 96 -22.32 1.88 9.28
C ASP A 96 -20.88 2.07 9.78
N TYR A 97 -20.14 3.00 9.18
CA TYR A 97 -18.77 3.36 9.58
C TYR A 97 -18.71 4.25 10.83
N LYS A 98 -19.87 4.67 11.38
CA LYS A 98 -19.98 5.57 12.54
C LYS A 98 -19.16 6.86 12.38
N THR A 99 -19.17 7.43 11.19
CA THR A 99 -18.38 8.63 10.84
C THR A 99 -19.22 9.64 10.08
N LYS A 100 -18.80 10.91 10.10
CA LYS A 100 -19.32 11.96 9.20
C LYS A 100 -18.36 12.28 8.06
N SER A 101 -17.21 11.59 8.02
CA SER A 101 -16.19 11.73 6.98
C SER A 101 -16.65 11.10 5.66
N TYR A 102 -16.03 11.50 4.55
CA TYR A 102 -16.16 10.80 3.27
C TYR A 102 -15.25 9.57 3.16
N TYR A 103 -14.37 9.40 4.13
CA TYR A 103 -13.40 8.32 4.19
C TYR A 103 -13.57 7.52 5.47
N GLY A 104 -13.34 6.22 5.36
CA GLY A 104 -13.21 5.32 6.50
C GLY A 104 -11.99 5.63 7.38
N PRO A 105 -11.78 4.85 8.45
CA PRO A 105 -10.53 4.88 9.19
C PRO A 105 -9.36 4.52 8.28
N LYS A 106 -8.17 5.00 8.66
CA LYS A 106 -6.93 4.75 7.95
C LYS A 106 -6.36 3.41 8.40
N HIS A 107 -6.24 2.47 7.46
CA HIS A 107 -5.71 1.13 7.71
C HIS A 107 -4.34 0.96 7.08
N CYS A 108 -3.50 0.15 7.73
CA CYS A 108 -2.27 -0.35 7.15
C CYS A 108 -2.54 -1.72 6.54
N VAL A 109 -2.31 -1.86 5.24
CA VAL A 109 -2.65 -3.08 4.52
C VAL A 109 -1.47 -3.53 3.67
N LEU A 110 -1.08 -4.80 3.85
CA LEU A 110 0.01 -5.42 3.12
C LEU A 110 -0.56 -6.35 2.04
N TYR A 111 -0.09 -6.15 0.82
CA TYR A 111 -0.50 -6.89 -0.36
C TYR A 111 0.65 -7.74 -0.88
N SER A 112 0.37 -9.02 -1.09
CA SER A 112 1.19 -9.96 -1.85
C SER A 112 0.39 -10.55 -3.01
N HIS A 113 1.04 -11.35 -3.86
CA HIS A 113 0.33 -12.03 -4.94
C HIS A 113 -0.83 -12.90 -4.44
N ASP A 114 -0.62 -13.63 -3.34
CA ASP A 114 -1.55 -14.65 -2.87
C ASP A 114 -2.45 -14.15 -1.72
N GLU A 115 -2.07 -13.08 -1.02
CA GLU A 115 -2.73 -12.66 0.22
C GLU A 115 -2.82 -11.13 0.37
N LYS A 116 -3.92 -10.69 0.99
CA LYS A 116 -4.13 -9.34 1.52
C LYS A 116 -4.21 -9.43 3.05
N GLU A 117 -3.30 -8.77 3.75
CA GLU A 117 -3.28 -8.71 5.21
C GLU A 117 -3.64 -7.29 5.68
N ASP A 118 -4.80 -7.12 6.33
CA ASP A 118 -5.16 -5.89 7.03
C ASP A 118 -4.50 -5.91 8.43
N MET A 119 -3.50 -5.05 8.61
CA MET A 119 -2.75 -4.91 9.87
C MET A 119 -3.50 -4.03 10.89
N GLY A 120 -4.70 -3.55 10.54
CA GLY A 120 -5.57 -2.74 11.37
C GLY A 120 -5.38 -1.23 11.19
N VAL A 121 -6.07 -0.48 12.05
CA VAL A 121 -6.06 0.98 12.04
C VAL A 121 -4.66 1.50 12.37
N TYR A 122 -4.11 2.32 11.48
CA TYR A 122 -2.82 2.94 11.70
C TYR A 122 -2.94 4.13 12.66
N THR A 123 -2.25 4.06 13.78
CA THR A 123 -2.24 5.12 14.82
C THR A 123 -0.87 5.80 14.98
N GLY A 124 0.10 5.48 14.10
CA GLY A 124 1.43 6.07 14.13
C GLY A 124 1.48 7.47 13.52
N ASP A 125 2.65 8.10 13.60
CA ASP A 125 2.91 9.41 12.99
C ASP A 125 2.93 9.31 11.46
N THR A 126 2.33 10.30 10.80
CA THR A 126 2.23 10.35 9.34
C THR A 126 3.29 11.24 8.69
N ASP A 127 4.33 11.62 9.42
CA ASP A 127 5.48 12.28 8.83
C ASP A 127 6.29 11.27 8.01
N LEU A 128 7.00 11.78 7.00
CA LEU A 128 7.66 10.94 6.00
C LEU A 128 8.72 10.01 6.62
N MET A 129 9.44 10.47 7.64
CA MET A 129 10.50 9.69 8.25
C MET A 129 9.92 8.51 9.04
N SER A 130 8.87 8.74 9.83
CA SER A 130 8.18 7.69 10.59
C SER A 130 7.56 6.64 9.67
N LEU A 131 6.89 7.07 8.60
CA LEU A 131 6.29 6.17 7.62
C LEU A 131 7.34 5.36 6.86
N ARG A 132 8.46 5.98 6.46
CA ARG A 132 9.56 5.26 5.81
C ARG A 132 10.04 4.11 6.67
N ILE A 133 10.37 4.38 7.94
CA ILE A 133 10.93 3.37 8.85
C ILE A 133 9.93 2.24 9.02
N PHE A 134 8.68 2.57 9.32
CA PHE A 134 7.63 1.58 9.49
C PHE A 134 7.40 0.72 8.24
N PHE A 135 7.31 1.31 7.05
CA PHE A 135 7.09 0.56 5.82
C PHE A 135 8.29 -0.31 5.45
N MET A 136 9.52 0.19 5.62
CA MET A 136 10.73 -0.59 5.39
C MET A 136 10.78 -1.79 6.32
N ASP A 137 10.56 -1.59 7.61
CA ASP A 137 10.60 -2.68 8.60
C ASP A 137 9.61 -3.79 8.23
N VAL A 138 8.37 -3.43 7.88
CA VAL A 138 7.35 -4.43 7.50
C VAL A 138 7.71 -5.15 6.21
N LEU A 139 8.15 -4.42 5.16
CA LEU A 139 8.49 -5.05 3.89
C LEU A 139 9.73 -5.96 4.00
N LEU A 140 10.76 -5.53 4.73
CA LEU A 140 11.98 -6.31 4.91
C LEU A 140 11.75 -7.56 5.77
N ASP A 141 10.94 -7.47 6.83
CA ASP A 141 10.52 -8.63 7.62
C ASP A 141 9.71 -9.61 6.77
N THR A 142 8.77 -9.10 5.96
CA THR A 142 7.96 -9.93 5.05
C THR A 142 8.80 -10.64 4.00
N LEU A 143 9.85 -9.96 3.49
CA LEU A 143 10.81 -10.49 2.53
C LEU A 143 11.95 -11.29 3.17
N ASP A 144 11.99 -11.46 4.49
CA ASP A 144 13.12 -12.10 5.20
C ASP A 144 14.50 -11.60 4.69
N CYS A 145 14.60 -10.28 4.47
CA CYS A 145 15.76 -9.66 3.84
C CYS A 145 16.60 -8.92 4.89
N LEU A 146 17.86 -9.32 5.01
CA LEU A 146 18.83 -8.76 5.98
C LEU A 146 19.96 -7.95 5.30
N ASP A 147 19.82 -7.68 4.00
CA ASP A 147 20.81 -6.94 3.23
C ASP A 147 20.84 -5.46 3.64
N GLU A 148 21.95 -4.79 3.33
CA GLU A 148 22.09 -3.35 3.58
C GLU A 148 21.16 -2.54 2.68
N VAL A 149 20.56 -1.49 3.26
CA VAL A 149 19.67 -0.57 2.54
C VAL A 149 20.47 0.57 1.95
N GLU A 150 20.50 0.67 0.62
CA GLU A 150 21.18 1.72 -0.11
C GLU A 150 20.18 2.69 -0.73
N LYS A 151 20.45 4.00 -0.68
CA LYS A 151 19.60 5.00 -1.33
C LYS A 151 19.91 5.06 -2.83
N LEU A 152 18.90 4.93 -3.70
CA LEU A 152 19.09 4.88 -5.16
C LEU A 152 19.38 6.25 -5.79
N TYR A 153 18.79 7.32 -5.25
CA TYR A 153 18.98 8.69 -5.76
C TYR A 153 19.50 9.56 -4.62
N SER A 154 20.68 10.15 -4.82
CA SER A 154 21.35 11.07 -3.90
C SER A 154 21.24 12.52 -4.36
#